data_AF-A0A941TPP5-F1
#
_entry.id   AF-A0A941TPP5-F1
#
_cell.length_a   1.000
_cell.length_b   1.000
_cell.length_c   1.000
_cell.angle_alpha   90.00
_cell.angle_beta   90.00
_cell.angle_gamma   90.00
#
_symmetry.space_group_name_H-M   'P 1'
#
loop_
_entity.id
_entity.type
_entity.pdbx_description
1 polymer ?
#
loop_
_entity_poly.entity_id
_entity_poly.type
_entity_poly.pdbx_seq_one_letter_code
_entity_poly.pdbx_strand_id
1 'polypeptide(L)' 'MANVYVEARPKGRPDGSPIDDYVVEDHADHVLATCKTQQEAIDWAKRHGHSPLVARVRHLNSKKTPDHWRSA' A
#
# COMPACT_ATOMS: atom_id res chain seq x y z
N MET A 1 5.05 -13.51 9.50
CA MET A 1 4.23 -12.80 8.50
C MET A 1 5.12 -11.79 7.82
N ALA A 2 5.15 -11.75 6.49
CA ALA A 2 5.97 -10.77 5.77
C ALA A 2 5.24 -9.43 5.65
N ASN A 3 5.96 -8.32 5.80
CA ASN A 3 5.40 -6.99 5.58
C ASN A 3 5.11 -6.77 4.10
N VAL A 4 3.92 -6.26 3.80
CA VAL A 4 3.53 -5.82 2.46
C VAL A 4 3.03 -4.39 2.52
N TYR A 5 3.18 -3.66 1.43
CA TYR A 5 2.94 -2.24 1.35
C TYR A 5 1.68 -1.97 0.54
N VAL A 6 0.69 -1.34 1.17
CA VAL A 6 -0.56 -0.93 0.51
C VAL A 6 -0.40 0.51 0.05
N GLU A 7 -0.37 0.71 -1.26
CA GLU A 7 -0.14 2.01 -1.90
C GLU A 7 -1.29 2.38 -2.84
N ALA A 8 -1.72 3.64 -2.78
CA ALA A 8 -2.68 4.19 -3.74
C ALA A 8 -1.99 4.52 -5.06
N ARG A 9 -2.67 4.24 -6.18
CA ARG A 9 -2.22 4.58 -7.54
C ARG A 9 -3.10 5.67 -8.17
N PRO A 10 -2.52 6.49 -9.07
CA PRO A 10 -1.12 6.52 -9.51
C PRO A 10 -0.15 7.13 -8.48
N LYS A 11 1.10 6.62 -8.45
CA LYS A 11 2.17 7.09 -7.55
C LYS A 11 2.54 8.56 -7.86
N GLY A 12 2.89 9.33 -6.83
CA GLY A 12 3.48 10.66 -6.99
C GLY A 12 2.54 11.78 -7.46
N ARG A 13 1.22 11.55 -7.46
CA ARG A 13 0.27 12.64 -7.74
C ARG A 13 0.08 13.56 -6.52
N PRO A 14 -0.23 14.85 -6.75
CA PRO A 14 -0.55 15.78 -5.69
C PRO A 14 -1.75 15.31 -4.88
N ASP A 15 -1.77 15.69 -3.60
CA ASP A 15 -2.86 15.40 -2.69
C ASP A 15 -4.21 15.91 -3.26
N GLY A 16 -5.28 15.15 -3.06
CA GLY A 16 -6.59 15.45 -3.66
C GLY A 16 -6.84 14.89 -5.07
N SER A 17 -5.83 14.36 -5.76
CA SER A 17 -6.04 13.66 -7.05
C SER A 17 -6.94 12.41 -6.90
N PRO A 18 -7.70 11.99 -7.92
CA PRO A 18 -8.44 10.74 -7.84
C PRO A 18 -7.50 9.53 -7.66
N ILE A 19 -7.93 8.58 -6.82
CA ILE A 19 -7.29 7.27 -6.68
C ILE A 19 -8.00 6.31 -7.64
N ASP A 20 -7.23 5.66 -8.50
CA ASP A 20 -7.76 4.69 -9.46
C ASP A 20 -7.85 3.28 -8.85
N ASP A 21 -6.83 2.91 -8.05
CA ASP A 21 -6.68 1.61 -7.43
C ASP A 21 -5.67 1.63 -6.28
N TYR A 22 -5.62 0.52 -5.55
CA TYR A 22 -4.64 0.24 -4.50
C TYR A 22 -3.85 -1.00 -4.86
N VAL A 23 -2.54 -0.96 -4.70
CA VAL A 23 -1.66 -2.10 -4.91
C VAL A 23 -1.12 -2.62 -3.59
N VAL A 24 -0.94 -3.93 -3.51
CA VAL A 24 -0.18 -4.61 -2.47
C VAL A 24 1.18 -4.94 -3.05
N GLU A 25 2.24 -4.35 -2.52
CA GLU A 25 3.61 -4.56 -2.98
C GLU A 25 4.48 -5.21 -1.92
N ASP A 26 5.50 -5.96 -2.35
CA ASP A 26 6.57 -6.39 -1.46
C ASP A 26 7.62 -5.28 -1.26
N HIS A 27 8.66 -5.61 -0.48
CA HIS A 27 9.78 -4.72 -0.21
C HIS A 27 10.67 -4.41 -1.42
N ALA A 28 10.52 -5.16 -2.52
CA ALA A 28 11.26 -5.04 -3.77
C ALA A 28 10.41 -4.41 -4.90
N ASP A 29 9.28 -3.78 -4.55
CA ASP A 29 8.36 -3.13 -5.49
C ASP A 29 7.62 -4.10 -6.43
N HIS A 30 7.60 -5.40 -6.14
CA HIS A 30 6.75 -6.34 -6.87
C HIS A 30 5.29 -6.18 -6.44
N VAL A 31 4.41 -5.97 -7.43
CA VAL A 31 2.97 -5.95 -7.22
C VAL A 31 2.47 -7.38 -7.05
N LEU A 32 1.94 -7.67 -5.86
CA LEU A 32 1.34 -8.96 -5.51
C LEU A 32 -0.16 -8.99 -5.83
N ALA A 33 -0.84 -7.85 -5.67
CA ALA A 33 -2.26 -7.70 -5.97
C ALA A 33 -2.63 -6.24 -6.29
N THR A 34 -3.71 -6.07 -7.05
CA THR A 34 -4.36 -4.77 -7.30
C THR A 34 -5.82 -4.85 -6.88
N CYS A 35 -6.28 -3.86 -6.13
CA CYS A 35 -7.60 -3.79 -5.52
C CYS A 35 -8.24 -2.43 -5.81
N LYS A 36 -9.58 -2.34 -5.76
CA LYS A 36 -10.28 -1.07 -5.98
C LYS A 36 -10.27 -0.19 -4.73
N THR A 37 -10.28 -0.80 -3.56
CA THR A 37 -10.27 -0.08 -2.29
C THR A 37 -9.07 -0.46 -1.42
N GLN A 38 -8.69 0.44 -0.52
CA GLN A 38 -7.65 0.19 0.48
C GLN A 38 -8.02 -0.99 1.39
N GLN A 39 -9.30 -1.09 1.75
CA GLN A 39 -9.80 -2.13 2.63
C GLN A 39 -9.64 -3.51 1.98
N GLU A 40 -9.99 -3.64 0.69
CA GLU A 40 -9.76 -4.88 -0.06
C GLU A 40 -8.28 -5.28 -0.10
N ALA A 41 -7.36 -4.32 -0.27
CA ALA A 41 -5.92 -4.60 -0.26
C ALA A 41 -5.44 -5.07 1.12
N ILE A 42 -5.94 -4.47 2.21
CA ILE A 42 -5.65 -4.89 3.58
C ILE A 42 -6.19 -6.30 3.84
N ASP A 43 -7.44 -6.56 3.47
CA ASP A 43 -8.08 -7.86 3.65
C ASP A 43 -7.38 -8.95 2.83
N TRP A 44 -6.97 -8.63 1.60
CA TRP A 44 -6.18 -9.52 0.77
C TRP A 44 -4.86 -9.87 1.48
N ALA A 45 -4.12 -8.89 1.99
CA ALA A 45 -2.86 -9.11 2.68
C ALA A 45 -3.03 -10.00 3.93
N LYS A 46 -4.04 -9.71 4.77
CA LYS A 46 -4.32 -10.50 5.98
C LYS A 46 -4.71 -11.94 5.64
N ARG A 47 -5.55 -12.15 4.62
CA ARG A 47 -5.94 -13.49 4.14
C ARG A 47 -4.77 -14.33 3.65
N HIS A 48 -3.73 -13.70 3.13
CA HIS A 48 -2.51 -14.36 2.65
C HIS A 48 -1.41 -14.47 3.74
N GLY A 49 -1.70 -14.10 4.99
CA GLY A 49 -0.74 -14.20 6.09
C GLY A 49 0.37 -13.13 6.06
N HIS A 50 0.09 -11.99 5.42
CA HIS A 50 0.97 -10.82 5.41
C HIS A 50 0.60 -9.81 6.50
N SER A 51 1.55 -8.92 6.80
CA SER A 51 1.36 -7.77 7.69
C SER A 51 1.27 -6.50 6.83
N PRO A 52 0.06 -5.97 6.57
CA PRO A 52 -0.11 -4.81 5.70
C PRO A 52 0.35 -3.52 6.37
N LEU A 53 1.14 -2.76 5.61
CA LEU A 53 1.62 -1.42 5.90
C LEU A 53 1.01 -0.45 4.90
N VAL A 54 0.12 0.42 5.35
CA VAL A 54 -0.60 1.38 4.51
C VAL A 54 0.14 2.70 4.50
N ALA A 55 0.34 3.30 3.32
CA ALA A 55 0.93 4.63 3.21
C ALA A 55 0.10 5.66 3.99
N ARG A 56 0.74 6.45 4.87
CA ARG A 56 0.07 7.50 5.66
C ARG A 56 -0.33 8.69 4.80
N VAL A 57 0.53 9.07 3.85
CA VAL A 57 0.30 10.18 2.93
C VAL A 57 0.70 9.71 1.53
N ARG A 58 -0.08 10.08 0.51
CA ARG A 58 0.05 9.55 -0.86
C ARG A 58 1.43 9.76 -1.49
N HIS A 59 2.12 10.85 -1.15
CA HIS A 59 3.46 11.16 -1.64
C HIS A 59 4.56 10.71 -0.66
N LEU A 60 4.21 10.26 0.55
CA LEU A 60 5.13 9.68 1.52
C LEU A 60 5.01 8.16 1.43
N ASN A 61 5.64 7.59 0.42
CA ASN A 61 5.59 6.15 0.11
C ASN A 61 6.99 5.54 -0.06
N SER A 62 8.03 6.20 0.45
CA SER A 62 9.36 5.60 0.54
C SER A 62 9.36 4.43 1.53
N LYS A 63 9.57 3.21 1.03
CA LYS A 63 9.73 1.97 1.85
C LYS A 63 10.96 2.00 2.76
N LYS A 64 11.90 2.92 2.50
CA LYS A 64 13.10 3.15 3.34
C LYS A 64 12.79 3.96 4.60
N THR A 65 11.62 4.60 4.68
CA THR A 65 11.21 5.44 5.81
C THR A 65 10.00 4.80 6.49
N PRO A 66 10.17 4.04 7.60
CA PRO A 66 9.07 3.34 8.26
C PRO A 66 7.92 4.26 8.70
N ASP A 67 8.20 5.51 9.07
CA ASP A 67 7.18 6.48 9.52
C ASP A 67 6.16 6.85 8.42
N HIS A 68 6.52 6.65 7.15
CA HIS A 68 5.60 6.82 6.03
C HIS A 68 4.44 5.80 6.04
N TRP A 69 4.54 4.77 6.87
CA TRP A 69 3.64 3.64 6.85
C TRP A 69 2.91 3.47 8.18
N ARG A 70 1.70 2.94 8.09
CA ARG A 70 0.82 2.62 9.21
C ARG A 70 0.45 1.14 9.14
N SER A 71 0.60 0.42 10.23
CA SER A 71 0.04 -0.93 10.38
C SER A 71 -1.50 -0.88 10.33
N ALA A 72 -2.12 -1.85 9.67
CA ALA A 72 -3.57 -1.96 9.52
C ALA A 72 -4.15 -3.29 10.02
#